data_AF-A0A4W3GCQ8-F1
#
_entry.id   AF-A0A4W3GCQ8-F1
#
_cell.length_a   1.000
_cell.length_b   1.000
_cell.length_c   1.000
_cell.angle_alpha   90.00
_cell.angle_beta   90.00
_cell.angle_gamma   90.00
#
_symmetry.space_group_name_H-M   'P 1'
#
loop_
_entity.id
_entity.type
_entity.pdbx_description
1 polymer ?
#
loop_
_entity_poly.entity_id
_entity_poly.type
_entity_poly.pdbx_seq_one_letter_code
_entity_poly.pdbx_strand_id
1 'polypeptide(L)'
;CPSVCLSVCLSLCPSVSMCLSIPGLCEDLLSSVDQPLKIARDKTVGKDYLLCDYNRDGDSYRSPWSNRYDPPLDDGAMPSSRLRKLEVEANAAFDQYRDL
;
A
#
# COMPACT_ATOMS: atom_id res chain seq x y z
N CYS A 1 2.98 -29.48 -11.67
CA CYS A 1 3.86 -29.33 -10.49
C CYS A 1 3.93 -27.87 -10.08
N PRO A 2 3.06 -27.40 -9.16
CA PRO A 2 2.95 -25.98 -8.78
C PRO A 2 4.03 -25.53 -7.78
N SER A 3 4.97 -26.40 -7.40
CA SER A 3 5.96 -26.13 -6.34
C SER A 3 7.11 -25.19 -6.74
N VAL A 4 7.32 -24.93 -8.04
CA VAL A 4 8.51 -24.18 -8.50
C VAL A 4 8.25 -22.66 -8.59
N CYS A 5 7.00 -22.23 -8.83
CA CYS A 5 6.67 -20.80 -8.86
C CYS A 5 6.67 -20.15 -7.47
N LEU A 6 6.37 -20.89 -6.40
CA LEU A 6 6.39 -20.35 -5.04
C LEU A 6 7.81 -20.07 -4.52
N SER A 7 8.81 -20.81 -5.02
CA SER A 7 10.21 -20.71 -4.57
C SER A 7 10.92 -19.45 -5.07
N VAL A 8 10.45 -18.82 -6.16
CA VAL A 8 11.11 -17.64 -6.76
C VAL A 8 10.53 -16.33 -6.19
N CYS A 9 9.28 -16.33 -5.73
CA CYS A 9 8.71 -15.17 -5.03
C CYS A 9 9.25 -15.00 -3.60
N LEU A 10 9.71 -16.08 -2.95
CA LEU A 10 10.33 -16.04 -1.62
C LEU A 10 11.77 -15.50 -1.61
N SER A 11 12.47 -15.47 -2.75
CA SER A 11 13.88 -15.07 -2.81
C SER A 11 14.12 -13.55 -2.97
N LEU A 12 13.07 -12.74 -3.08
CA LEU A 12 13.19 -11.29 -3.38
C LEU A 12 12.80 -10.36 -2.21
N CYS A 13 12.18 -10.86 -1.14
CA CYS A 13 11.90 -10.07 0.06
C CYS A 13 12.21 -10.90 1.33
N PRO A 14 13.37 -10.71 1.99
CA PRO A 14 13.69 -11.40 3.25
C PRO A 14 12.70 -11.11 4.38
N SER A 15 11.89 -10.05 4.28
CA SER A 15 10.82 -9.71 5.23
C SER A 15 9.64 -10.69 5.23
N VAL A 16 9.33 -11.34 4.09
CA VAL A 16 8.16 -12.25 3.99
C VAL A 16 8.45 -13.60 4.66
N SER A 17 9.71 -14.03 4.71
CA SER A 17 10.10 -15.29 5.35
C SER A 17 9.96 -15.25 6.89
N MET A 18 9.92 -14.06 7.50
CA MET A 18 9.85 -13.92 8.97
C MET A 18 8.39 -13.93 9.49
N CYS A 19 7.42 -13.38 8.75
CA CYS A 19 5.99 -13.44 9.13
C CYS A 19 5.45 -14.88 9.18
N LEU A 20 5.95 -15.79 8.34
CA LEU A 20 5.51 -17.19 8.30
C LEU A 20 5.90 -17.98 9.56
N SER A 21 6.86 -17.50 10.35
CA SER A 21 7.34 -18.19 11.55
C SER A 21 6.61 -17.76 12.83
N ILE A 22 6.04 -16.54 12.88
CA ILE A 22 5.33 -16.02 14.07
C ILE A 22 4.15 -15.13 13.64
N PRO A 23 2.92 -15.68 13.51
CA PRO A 23 1.78 -14.94 12.99
C PRO A 23 1.32 -13.77 13.89
N GLY A 24 1.64 -13.81 15.19
CA GLY A 24 1.25 -12.77 16.15
C GLY A 24 2.06 -11.47 16.10
N LEU A 25 3.18 -11.43 15.36
CA LEU A 25 4.06 -10.26 15.24
C LEU A 25 4.04 -9.64 13.84
N CYS A 26 3.22 -10.18 12.92
CA CYS A 26 3.30 -9.81 11.51
C CYS A 26 2.91 -8.34 11.27
N GLU A 27 1.90 -7.80 11.96
CA GLU A 27 1.55 -6.37 11.84
C GLU A 27 2.62 -5.42 12.42
N ASP A 28 3.16 -5.74 13.59
CA ASP A 28 4.22 -4.94 14.23
C ASP A 28 5.52 -4.94 13.40
N LEU A 29 5.81 -6.05 12.72
CA LEU A 29 7.00 -6.16 11.87
C LEU A 29 6.81 -5.43 10.53
N LEU A 30 5.61 -5.49 9.95
CA LEU A 30 5.32 -4.79 8.69
C LEU A 30 5.32 -3.26 8.90
N SER A 31 4.84 -2.78 10.04
CA SER A 31 4.86 -1.34 10.36
C SER A 31 6.23 -0.79 10.77
N SER A 32 7.22 -1.65 11.09
CA SER A 32 8.56 -1.24 11.57
C SER A 32 9.69 -1.46 10.57
N VAL A 33 9.44 -2.12 9.43
CA VAL A 33 10.46 -2.45 8.42
C VAL A 33 10.11 -1.78 7.10
N ASP A 34 10.95 -0.84 6.66
CA ASP A 34 10.80 -0.18 5.36
C ASP A 34 10.91 -1.20 4.21
N GLN A 35 9.82 -1.35 3.46
CA GLN A 35 9.78 -2.16 2.24
C GLN A 35 9.98 -1.30 0.99
N PRO A 36 10.56 -1.85 -0.09
CA PRO A 36 10.61 -1.13 -1.37
C PRO A 36 9.20 -0.78 -1.82
N LEU A 37 8.95 0.51 -2.04
CA LEU A 37 7.66 1.03 -2.43
C LEU A 37 7.23 0.42 -3.77
N LYS A 38 6.04 -0.17 -3.79
CA LYS A 38 5.43 -0.69 -5.02
C LYS A 38 4.54 0.38 -5.63
N ILE A 39 4.41 0.38 -6.95
CA ILE A 39 3.55 1.31 -7.68
C ILE A 39 2.29 0.56 -8.11
N ALA A 40 1.13 1.18 -7.90
CA ALA A 40 -0.14 0.76 -8.45
C ALA A 40 -0.76 1.89 -9.28
N ARG A 41 -1.68 1.53 -10.18
CA ARG A 41 -2.40 2.49 -11.04
C ARG A 41 -3.84 2.60 -10.56
N ASP A 42 -4.27 3.82 -10.22
CA ASP A 42 -5.68 4.10 -9.97
C ASP A 42 -6.45 3.99 -11.29
N LYS A 43 -7.35 3.02 -11.38
CA LYS A 43 -8.16 2.74 -12.58
C LYS A 43 -9.19 3.83 -12.89
N THR A 44 -9.57 4.65 -11.91
CA THR A 44 -10.60 5.68 -12.08
C THR A 44 -10.02 7.00 -12.59
N VAL A 45 -8.84 7.39 -12.09
CA VAL A 45 -8.17 8.65 -12.47
C VAL A 45 -7.05 8.42 -13.49
N GLY A 46 -6.56 7.18 -13.61
CA GLY A 46 -5.46 6.82 -14.51
C GLY A 46 -4.09 7.26 -14.01
N LYS A 47 -3.95 7.59 -12.73
CA LYS A 47 -2.70 8.05 -12.10
C LYS A 47 -2.04 6.95 -11.27
N ASP A 48 -0.72 6.92 -11.28
CA ASP A 48 0.05 6.03 -10.44
C ASP A 48 0.06 6.51 -8.98
N TYR A 49 0.11 5.58 -8.03
CA TYR A 49 0.23 5.84 -6.60
C TYR A 49 1.11 4.78 -5.93
N LEU A 50 1.69 5.14 -4.79
CA LEU A 50 2.61 4.28 -4.05
C LEU A 50 1.83 3.41 -3.05
N LEU A 51 2.23 2.15 -2.95
CA LEU A 51 1.70 1.18 -1.99
C LEU A 51 2.62 1.10 -0.78
N CYS A 52 2.06 1.31 0.40
CA CYS A 52 2.72 1.13 1.69
C CYS A 52 1.71 0.63 2.74
N ASP A 53 2.17 0.28 3.93
CA ASP A 53 1.25 -0.19 4.98
C ASP A 53 0.32 0.92 5.49
N TYR A 54 0.68 2.20 5.35
CA TYR A 54 -0.15 3.32 5.77
C TYR A 54 -1.41 3.55 4.90
N ASN A 55 -1.40 3.07 3.65
CA ASN A 55 -2.59 3.10 2.79
C ASN A 55 -3.17 1.70 2.54
N ARG A 56 -2.75 0.70 3.32
CA ARG A 56 -3.22 -0.68 3.24
C ARG A 56 -4.33 -0.94 4.25
N ASP A 57 -5.32 -1.72 3.84
CA ASP A 57 -6.32 -2.31 4.72
C ASP A 57 -6.60 -3.75 4.23
N GLY A 58 -6.31 -4.74 5.08
CA GLY A 58 -6.27 -6.16 4.66
C GLY A 58 -5.31 -6.38 3.50
N ASP A 59 -5.84 -6.74 2.33
CA ASP A 59 -5.06 -6.92 1.09
C ASP A 59 -5.34 -5.84 0.04
N SER A 60 -6.03 -4.76 0.43
CA SER A 60 -6.41 -3.66 -0.47
C SER A 60 -5.68 -2.38 -0.14
N TYR A 61 -5.47 -1.53 -1.15
CA TYR A 61 -4.76 -0.27 -0.98
C TYR A 61 -5.60 0.92 -1.42
N ARG A 62 -5.64 1.98 -0.61
CA ARG A 62 -6.38 3.21 -0.88
C ARG A 62 -5.58 4.14 -1.78
N SER A 63 -6.18 4.50 -2.92
CA SER A 63 -5.62 5.54 -3.79
C SER A 63 -5.82 6.94 -3.20
N PRO A 64 -4.78 7.79 -3.17
CA PRO A 64 -4.91 9.19 -2.75
C PRO A 64 -5.72 10.04 -3.74
N TRP A 65 -5.90 9.58 -4.98
CA TRP A 65 -6.59 10.32 -6.04
C TRP A 65 -8.10 10.12 -5.94
N SER A 66 -8.56 8.88 -6.10
CA SER A 66 -10.00 8.53 -6.07
C SER A 66 -10.57 8.32 -4.68
N ASN A 67 -9.72 8.16 -3.66
CA ASN A 67 -10.12 7.79 -2.32
C ASN A 67 -10.85 6.44 -2.26
N ARG A 68 -10.48 5.50 -3.14
CA ARG A 68 -11.05 4.15 -3.21
C ARG A 68 -9.97 3.10 -2.98
N TYR A 69 -10.37 1.99 -2.38
CA TYR A 69 -9.55 0.81 -2.25
C TYR A 69 -9.55 -0.02 -3.54
N ASP A 70 -8.40 -0.61 -3.88
CA ASP A 70 -8.27 -1.67 -4.89
C ASP A 70 -7.52 -2.86 -4.26
N PRO A 71 -8.11 -4.07 -4.18
CA PRO A 71 -9.52 -4.39 -4.49
C PRO A 71 -10.56 -3.57 -3.69
N PRO A 72 -11.83 -3.47 -4.15
CA PRO A 72 -12.85 -2.70 -3.45
C PRO A 72 -13.15 -3.27 -2.06
N LEU A 73 -13.22 -2.39 -1.06
CA LEU A 73 -13.64 -2.68 0.31
C LEU A 73 -14.77 -1.73 0.71
N ASP A 74 -15.78 -2.25 1.41
CA ASP A 74 -16.92 -1.49 1.89
C ASP A 74 -16.68 -0.89 3.30
N ASP A 75 -15.78 -1.49 4.08
CA ASP A 75 -15.49 -1.17 5.49
C ASP A 75 -14.04 -0.69 5.74
N GLY A 76 -13.33 -0.31 4.68
CA GLY A 76 -11.95 0.17 4.79
C GLY A 76 -11.81 1.47 5.58
N ALA A 77 -10.66 1.66 6.23
CA ALA A 77 -10.35 2.85 7.02
C ALA A 77 -10.31 4.14 6.16
N MET A 78 -11.27 5.04 6.40
CA MET A 78 -11.37 6.31 5.65
C MET A 78 -10.99 7.52 6.50
N PRO A 79 -10.25 8.49 5.94
CA PRO A 79 -9.95 9.74 6.65
C PRO A 79 -11.23 10.57 6.86
N SER A 80 -11.28 11.34 7.95
CA SER A 80 -12.35 12.31 8.17
C SER A 80 -12.38 13.37 7.05
N SER A 81 -13.53 14.01 6.81
CA SER A 81 -13.69 15.00 5.74
C SER A 81 -12.66 16.13 5.80
N ARG A 82 -12.29 16.56 7.02
CA ARG A 82 -11.25 17.58 7.24
C ARG A 82 -9.87 17.07 6.84
N LEU A 83 -9.50 15.86 7.28
CA LEU A 83 -8.20 15.25 6.93
C LEU A 83 -8.11 14.93 5.45
N ARG A 84 -9.19 14.48 4.81
CA ARG A 84 -9.22 14.22 3.37
C ARG A 84 -8.95 15.49 2.56
N LYS A 85 -9.48 16.64 2.99
CA LYS A 85 -9.21 17.92 2.32
C LYS A 85 -7.71 18.26 2.39
N LEU A 86 -7.11 18.14 3.57
CA LEU A 86 -5.67 18.36 3.76
C LEU A 86 -4.83 17.35 2.96
N GLU A 87 -5.25 16.09 2.89
CA GLU A 87 -4.58 15.06 2.10
C GLU A 87 -4.56 15.42 0.60
N VAL A 88 -5.67 15.93 0.05
CA VAL A 88 -5.73 16.35 -1.36
C VAL A 88 -4.81 17.55 -1.62
N GLU A 89 -4.82 18.55 -0.74
CA GLU A 89 -3.94 19.73 -0.83
C GLU A 89 -2.46 19.34 -0.74
N ALA A 90 -2.12 18.45 0.20
CA ALA A 90 -0.77 17.94 0.37
C ALA A 90 -0.29 17.14 -0.85
N ASN A 91 -1.13 16.22 -1.37
CA ASN A 91 -0.78 15.45 -2.58
C ASN A 91 -0.50 16.37 -3.77
N ALA A 92 -1.28 17.43 -3.97
CA ALA A 92 -1.03 18.39 -5.03
C ALA A 92 0.31 19.15 -4.85
N ALA A 93 0.67 19.51 -3.61
CA ALA A 93 1.93 20.16 -3.32
C ALA A 93 3.14 19.22 -3.52
N PHE A 94 3.04 17.97 -3.08
CA PHE A 94 4.11 16.98 -3.27
C PHE A 94 4.24 16.52 -4.72
N ASP A 95 3.15 16.48 -5.49
CA ASP A 95 3.19 16.19 -6.94
C ASP A 95 4.00 17.27 -7.68
N GLN A 96 3.82 18.55 -7.32
CA GLN A 96 4.65 19.65 -7.84
C GLN A 96 6.11 19.53 -7.40
N TYR A 97 6.37 19.17 -6.14
CA TYR A 97 7.73 19.00 -5.63
C TYR A 97 8.48 17.87 -6.35
N ARG A 98 7.80 16.77 -6.71
CA ARG A 98 8.39 15.65 -7.46
C ARG A 98 8.89 16.07 -8.85
N ASP A 99 8.23 17.04 -9.47
CA ASP A 99 8.55 17.49 -10.82
C ASP A 99 9.71 18.52 -10.85
N LEU A 100 10.14 19.03 -9.69
CA LEU A 100 11.31 19.91 -9.51
C LEU A 100 12.62 19.11 -9.41
#